data_AF-S8D1Z2-F1
#
_entry.id   AF-S8D1Z2-F1
#
_cell.length_a   1.000
_cell.length_b   1.000
_cell.length_c   1.000
_cell.angle_alpha   90.00
_cell.angle_beta   90.00
_cell.angle_gamma   90.00
#
_symmetry.space_group_name_H-M   'P 1'
#
loop_
_entity.id
_entity.type
_entity.pdbx_description
1 polymer ?
#
loop_
_entity_poly.entity_id
_entity_poly.type
_entity_poly.pdbx_seq_one_letter_code
_entity_poly.pdbx_strand_id
1 'polypeptide(L)'
;SSPESRRLSVRCGIRFRPCIDIHKGKVKQIVGSTLGDSKSGDSNLITNYESDLTAAEFAAMYKSDGLVGGHVIMLGADSLSKMAAIEALHAFPG
;
A
#
# COMPACT_ATOMS: atom_id res chain seq x y z
N SER A 1 -7.96 -36.72 5.48
CA SER A 1 -9.11 -35.82 5.72
C SER A 1 -8.64 -34.71 6.64
N SER A 2 -8.22 -33.58 6.09
CA SER A 2 -7.66 -32.46 6.86
C SER A 2 -8.78 -31.51 7.27
N PRO A 3 -8.78 -30.94 8.49
CA PRO A 3 -9.86 -30.09 8.93
C PRO A 3 -9.73 -28.73 8.24
N GLU A 4 -10.69 -28.40 7.39
CA GLU A 4 -10.86 -27.04 6.89
C GLU A 4 -11.09 -26.12 8.09
N SER A 5 -10.13 -25.24 8.33
CA SER A 5 -10.24 -24.15 9.28
C SER A 5 -11.40 -23.26 8.85
N ARG A 6 -12.55 -23.45 9.49
CA ARG A 6 -13.72 -22.58 9.33
C ARG A 6 -13.36 -21.20 9.87
N ARG A 7 -12.82 -20.34 9.00
CA ARG A 7 -12.67 -18.92 9.30
C ARG A 7 -14.04 -18.38 9.69
N LEU A 8 -14.15 -17.92 10.93
CA LEU A 8 -15.34 -17.25 11.44
C LEU A 8 -15.63 -16.07 10.51
N SER A 9 -16.71 -16.19 9.73
CA SER A 9 -17.21 -15.08 8.91
C SER A 9 -17.81 -14.06 9.85
N VAL A 10 -16.99 -13.12 10.32
CA VAL A 10 -17.49 -11.89 10.92
C VAL A 10 -18.23 -11.15 9.81
N ARG A 11 -19.57 -11.20 9.83
CA ARG A 11 -20.43 -10.38 8.96
C ARG A 11 -20.41 -8.94 9.48
N CYS A 12 -19.25 -8.29 9.41
CA CYS A 12 -19.12 -6.86 9.56
C CYS A 12 -19.25 -6.25 8.16
N GLY A 13 -20.08 -5.22 8.00
CA GLY A 13 -20.15 -4.45 6.74
C GLY A 13 -18.86 -3.67 6.43
N ILE A 14 -17.89 -3.69 7.35
CA ILE A 14 -16.61 -3.02 7.22
C ILE A 14 -15.57 -4.03 6.75
N ARG A 15 -14.87 -3.70 5.66
CA ARG A 15 -13.75 -4.48 5.13
C ARG A 15 -12.45 -3.71 5.36
N PHE A 16 -11.47 -4.37 5.95
CA PHE A 16 -10.10 -3.85 5.96
C PHE A 16 -9.56 -3.85 4.52
N ARG A 17 -9.10 -2.69 4.05
CA ARG A 17 -8.51 -2.52 2.71
C ARG A 17 -7.07 -2.05 2.87
N PRO A 18 -6.08 -2.84 2.44
CA PRO A 18 -4.69 -2.44 2.56
C PRO A 18 -4.35 -1.28 1.61
N CYS A 19 -3.35 -0.47 1.96
CA CYS A 19 -2.84 0.61 1.13
C CYS A 19 -1.31 0.58 1.14
N ILE A 20 -0.69 0.75 -0.03
CA ILE A 20 0.77 0.89 -0.18
C ILE A 20 1.03 2.29 -0.72
N ASP A 21 1.45 3.21 0.15
CA ASP A 21 1.82 4.56 -0.25
C ASP A 21 3.31 4.59 -0.60
N ILE A 22 3.63 5.08 -1.79
CA ILE A 22 4.97 5.05 -2.38
C ILE A 22 5.46 6.48 -2.62
N HIS A 23 6.67 6.79 -2.18
CA HIS A 23 7.35 8.04 -2.47
C HIS A 23 8.87 7.83 -2.57
N LYS A 24 9.49 8.31 -3.66
CA LYS A 24 10.91 8.10 -3.97
C LYS A 24 11.33 6.63 -3.95
N GLY A 25 10.44 5.76 -4.45
CA GLY A 25 10.66 4.30 -4.49
C GLY A 25 10.57 3.58 -3.14
N LYS A 26 10.16 4.27 -2.07
CA LYS A 26 10.03 3.68 -0.73
C LYS A 26 8.57 3.64 -0.30
N VAL A 27 8.22 2.59 0.45
CA VAL A 27 6.90 2.51 1.11
C VAL A 27 6.93 3.40 2.34
N LYS A 28 5.97 4.33 2.42
CA LYS A 28 5.86 5.28 3.52
C LYS A 28 4.49 5.19 4.16
N GLN A 29 4.42 5.46 5.45
CA GLN A 29 3.19 5.83 6.11
C GLN A 29 3.24 7.34 6.35
N ILE A 30 2.24 8.05 5.86
CA ILE A 30 2.16 9.51 5.98
C ILE A 30 1.08 9.90 7.00
N VAL A 31 1.30 10.99 7.74
CA VAL A 31 0.25 11.59 8.59
C VAL A 31 -0.17 12.91 7.96
N GLY A 32 -1.47 13.11 7.79
CA GLY A 32 -2.04 14.31 7.18
C GLY A 32 -2.76 13.99 5.88
N SER A 33 -4.02 14.37 5.80
CA SER A 33 -5.01 13.89 4.83
C SER A 33 -4.85 14.43 3.41
N THR A 34 -3.88 15.31 3.14
CA THR A 34 -3.87 16.08 1.89
C THR A 34 -2.44 16.39 1.44
N LEU A 35 -2.04 15.80 0.31
CA LEU A 35 -0.99 16.37 -0.54
C LEU A 35 -1.53 17.73 -1.01
N GLY A 36 -1.01 18.82 -0.47
CA GLY A 36 -1.37 20.15 -0.95
C GLY A 36 -0.80 20.35 -2.35
N ASP A 37 -1.65 20.51 -3.36
CA ASP A 37 -1.29 20.88 -4.76
C ASP A 37 -0.72 22.31 -4.87
N SER A 38 0.09 22.76 -3.92
CA SER A 38 0.79 24.04 -4.03
C SER A 38 1.96 23.87 -5.00
N LYS A 39 1.84 24.52 -6.15
CA LYS A 39 2.90 24.70 -7.17
C LYS A 39 4.11 25.52 -6.67
N SER A 40 4.42 25.47 -5.38
CA SER A 40 5.54 26.15 -4.75
C SER A 40 6.06 25.19 -3.69
N GLY A 41 7.34 24.84 -3.83
CA GLY A 41 7.99 23.70 -3.16
C GLY A 41 7.65 23.53 -1.68
N ASP A 42 7.62 22.25 -1.27
CA ASP A 42 7.31 21.76 0.07
C ASP A 42 5.86 21.95 0.54
N SER A 43 4.93 21.24 -0.12
CA SER A 43 3.91 20.53 0.65
C SER A 43 4.64 19.50 1.52
N ASN A 44 5.03 19.89 2.74
CA ASN A 44 5.85 19.07 3.64
C ASN A 44 5.18 17.71 3.88
N LEU A 45 5.64 16.71 3.15
CA LEU A 45 5.16 15.35 3.23
C LEU A 45 5.71 14.77 4.53
N ILE A 46 4.92 14.87 5.61
CA ILE A 46 5.33 14.38 6.92
C ILE A 46 5.30 12.86 6.87
N THR A 47 6.49 12.27 6.68
CA THR A 47 6.70 10.84 6.75
C THR A 47 6.70 10.43 8.22
N ASN A 48 5.72 9.62 8.61
CA ASN A 48 5.69 9.03 9.96
C ASN A 48 6.65 7.86 10.06
N TYR A 49 6.68 7.06 9.00
CA TYR A 49 7.44 5.84 8.92
C TYR A 49 7.82 5.58 7.46
N GLU A 50 9.04 5.14 7.25
CA GLU A 50 9.54 4.63 5.99
C GLU A 50 9.95 3.17 6.22
N SER A 51 9.49 2.27 5.36
CA SER A 51 9.80 0.85 5.49
C SER A 51 11.05 0.48 4.69
N ASP A 52 11.81 -0.47 5.23
CA ASP A 52 12.85 -1.17 4.48
C ASP A 52 12.30 -2.22 3.53
N LEU A 53 11.06 -2.68 3.75
CA LEU A 53 10.38 -3.59 2.83
C LEU A 53 9.93 -2.88 1.56
N THR A 54 10.05 -3.58 0.45
CA THR A 54 9.62 -3.13 -0.87
C THR A 54 8.09 -3.15 -1.00
N ALA A 55 7.58 -2.39 -1.97
CA ALA A 55 6.15 -2.40 -2.29
C ALA A 55 5.67 -3.79 -2.77
N ALA A 56 6.53 -4.56 -3.44
CA ALA A 56 6.27 -5.93 -3.85
C ALA A 56 6.10 -6.88 -2.66
N GLU A 57 6.95 -6.75 -1.63
CA GLU A 57 6.87 -7.57 -0.42
C GLU A 57 5.56 -7.32 0.35
N PHE A 58 5.14 -6.06 0.49
CA PHE A 58 3.83 -5.75 1.07
C PHE A 58 2.68 -6.32 0.23
N ALA A 59 2.72 -6.18 -1.09
CA ALA A 59 1.69 -6.73 -1.97
C ALA A 59 1.61 -8.27 -1.88
N ALA A 60 2.75 -8.95 -1.85
CA ALA A 60 2.82 -10.40 -1.68
C ALA A 60 2.28 -10.85 -0.32
N MET A 61 2.55 -10.09 0.75
CA MET A 61 2.00 -10.31 2.08
C MET A 61 0.48 -10.18 2.08
N TYR A 62 -0.06 -9.07 1.54
CA TYR A 62 -1.50 -8.83 1.44
C TYR A 62 -2.22 -9.90 0.62
N LYS A 63 -1.59 -10.38 -0.46
CA LYS A 63 -2.10 -11.50 -1.25
C LYS A 63 -2.17 -12.78 -0.43
N SER A 64 -1.10 -13.11 0.30
CA SER A 64 -1.01 -14.30 1.14
C SER A 64 -2.04 -14.29 2.27
N ASP A 65 -2.34 -13.11 2.81
CA ASP A 65 -3.35 -12.91 3.84
C ASP A 65 -4.80 -12.85 3.31
N GLY A 66 -4.99 -12.82 1.98
CA GLY A 66 -6.30 -12.74 1.33
C GLY A 66 -6.95 -11.36 1.44
N LEU A 67 -6.15 -10.30 1.61
CA LEU A 67 -6.64 -8.92 1.77
C LEU A 67 -6.88 -8.27 0.41
N VAL A 68 -8.14 -8.31 -0.05
CA VAL A 68 -8.55 -7.81 -1.37
C VAL A 68 -9.12 -6.39 -1.35
N GLY A 69 -9.05 -5.72 -2.50
CA GLY A 69 -9.61 -4.38 -2.71
C GLY A 69 -8.79 -3.25 -2.09
N GLY A 70 -7.47 -3.47 -1.95
CA GLY A 70 -6.51 -2.44 -1.56
C GLY A 70 -6.07 -1.55 -2.72
N HIS A 71 -5.21 -0.57 -2.42
CA HIS A 71 -4.69 0.37 -3.40
C HIS A 71 -3.16 0.51 -3.30
N VAL A 72 -2.53 0.87 -4.42
CA VAL A 72 -1.14 1.32 -4.49
C VAL A 72 -1.18 2.78 -4.90
N ILE A 73 -0.67 3.67 -4.03
CA ILE A 73 -0.74 5.12 -4.21
C ILE A 73 0.67 5.65 -4.41
N MET A 74 0.89 6.35 -5.52
CA MET A 74 2.14 7.08 -5.75
C MET A 74 1.94 8.52 -5.28
N LEU A 75 2.75 8.96 -4.32
CA LEU A 75 2.74 10.33 -3.78
C LEU A 75 3.66 11.27 -4.58
N GLY A 76 4.32 10.75 -5.61
CA GLY A 76 5.18 11.50 -6.54
C GLY A 76 5.28 10.78 -7.88
N ALA A 77 5.64 11.53 -8.93
CA ALA A 77 5.72 11.02 -10.31
C ALA A 77 7.14 10.57 -10.72
N ASP A 78 8.03 10.32 -9.77
CA ASP A 78 9.40 9.91 -10.05
C ASP A 78 9.48 8.45 -10.54
N SER A 79 10.53 8.14 -11.31
CA SER A 79 10.72 6.83 -11.93
C SER A 79 10.83 5.69 -10.92
N LEU A 80 11.40 5.94 -9.73
CA LEU A 80 11.55 4.92 -8.69
C LEU A 80 10.19 4.57 -8.08
N SER A 81 9.36 5.57 -7.80
CA SER A 81 7.99 5.37 -7.32
C SER A 81 7.14 4.60 -8.34
N LYS A 82 7.28 4.93 -9.64
CA LYS A 82 6.60 4.20 -10.72
C LYS A 82 7.02 2.74 -10.78
N MET A 83 8.33 2.46 -10.66
CA MET A 83 8.87 1.10 -10.66
C MET A 83 8.32 0.29 -9.48
N ALA A 84 8.41 0.83 -8.26
CA ALA A 84 7.90 0.17 -7.06
C ALA A 84 6.38 -0.10 -7.16
N ALA A 85 5.61 0.82 -7.74
CA ALA A 85 4.18 0.61 -7.96
C ALA A 85 3.90 -0.55 -8.93
N ILE A 86 4.66 -0.63 -10.03
CA ILE A 86 4.54 -1.75 -11.00
C ILE A 86 4.91 -3.07 -10.34
N GLU A 87 5.97 -3.12 -9.55
CA GLU A 87 6.39 -4.32 -8.82
C GLU A 87 5.31 -4.80 -7.84
N ALA A 88 4.64 -3.88 -7.13
CA ALA A 88 3.51 -4.21 -6.27
C ALA A 88 2.35 -4.84 -7.06
N LEU A 89 1.99 -4.26 -8.22
CA LEU A 89 0.94 -4.80 -9.09
C LEU A 89 1.30 -6.17 -9.68
N HIS A 90 2.57 -6.43 -9.96
CA HIS A 90 3.03 -7.75 -10.39
C HIS A 90 2.97 -8.79 -9.26
N ALA A 91 3.28 -8.40 -8.01
CA ALA A 91 3.24 -9.28 -6.85
C ALA A 91 1.80 -9.65 -6.44
N PHE A 92 0.85 -8.72 -6.60
CA PHE A 92 -0.58 -8.96 -6.42
C PHE A 92 -1.37 -8.51 -7.66
N PRO A 93 -1.46 -9.38 -8.68
CA PRO A 93 -2.37 -9.17 -9.81
C PRO A 93 -3.81 -9.23 -9.30
N GLY A 94 -4.58 -8.17 -9.53
CA GLY A 94 -5.96 -7.99 -9.05
C GLY A 94 -6.99 -8.94 -9.64
#